data_AF-X1G7U3-F1
#
_entry.id   AF-X1G7U3-F1
#
_cell.length_a   1.000
_cell.length_b   1.000
_cell.length_c   1.000
_cell.angle_alpha   90.00
_cell.angle_beta   90.00
_cell.angle_gamma   90.00
#
_symmetry.space_group_name_H-M   'P 1'
#
loop_
_entity.id
_entity.type
_entity.pdbx_description
1 polymer ?
#
loop_
_entity_poly.entity_id
_entity_poly.type
_entity_poly.pdbx_seq_one_letter_code
_entity_poly.pdbx_strand_id
1 'polypeptide(L)'
;MPEVNKRGNTVFRSFHSTERYRFDFQLCTKEKGWRQYDTTQDAWYFGVWVHPEKRVILTYAEGDITITKCPTEEGYHAELEVMAKFYGPPPPAFITIDYPNGGITKYFDKRPV
;
A
#
# COMPACT_ATOMS: atom_id res chain seq x y z
N MET A 1 -21.94 2.71 -6.24
CA MET A 1 -21.57 3.57 -7.39
C MET A 1 -20.17 4.12 -7.13
N PRO A 2 -19.33 4.31 -8.15
CA PRO A 2 -18.04 4.96 -7.95
C PRO A 2 -18.24 6.40 -7.48
N GLU A 3 -17.39 6.85 -6.56
CA GLU A 3 -17.35 8.24 -6.08
C GLU A 3 -16.10 8.95 -6.60
N VAL A 4 -16.09 10.28 -6.60
CA VAL A 4 -14.91 11.08 -6.92
C VAL A 4 -14.40 11.68 -5.62
N ASN A 5 -13.13 11.44 -5.30
CA ASN A 5 -12.53 11.98 -4.09
C ASN A 5 -12.12 13.45 -4.26
N LYS A 6 -11.64 14.07 -3.17
CA LYS A 6 -11.23 15.50 -3.17
C LYS A 6 -10.13 15.85 -4.17
N ARG A 7 -9.40 14.85 -4.70
CA ARG A 7 -8.31 15.02 -5.68
C ARG A 7 -8.75 14.72 -7.12
N GLY A 8 -10.03 14.45 -7.34
CA GLY A 8 -10.57 14.16 -8.67
C GLY A 8 -10.39 12.71 -9.13
N ASN A 9 -9.94 11.81 -8.24
CA ASN A 9 -9.75 10.40 -8.57
C ASN A 9 -11.02 9.59 -8.30
N THR A 10 -11.25 8.56 -9.13
CA THR A 10 -12.41 7.69 -8.99
C THR A 10 -12.14 6.62 -7.94
N VAL A 11 -13.03 6.50 -6.96
CA VAL A 11 -12.94 5.54 -5.86
C VAL A 11 -14.06 4.51 -5.96
N PHE A 12 -13.67 3.24 -5.89
CA PHE A 12 -14.58 2.10 -5.78
C PHE A 12 -14.45 1.51 -4.38
N ARG A 13 -15.60 1.21 -3.76
CA ARG A 13 -15.67 0.58 -2.46
C ARG A 13 -16.46 -0.71 -2.56
N SER A 14 -15.98 -1.75 -1.89
CA SER A 14 -16.63 -3.05 -1.79
C SER A 14 -16.20 -3.72 -0.50
N PHE A 15 -16.97 -4.70 -0.04
CA PHE A 15 -16.62 -5.53 1.11
C PHE A 15 -16.40 -6.97 0.65
N HIS A 16 -15.36 -7.62 1.18
CA HIS A 16 -15.11 -9.04 0.99
C HIS A 16 -14.50 -9.65 2.25
N SER A 17 -15.21 -10.58 2.89
CA SER A 17 -14.73 -11.26 4.09
C SER A 17 -13.54 -12.17 3.75
N THR A 18 -12.32 -11.68 3.94
CA THR A 18 -11.07 -12.39 3.62
C THR A 18 -9.92 -11.91 4.50
N GLU A 19 -8.69 -12.10 4.06
CA GLU A 19 -7.47 -11.58 4.70
C GLU A 19 -6.59 -10.95 3.63
N ARG A 20 -5.62 -10.12 4.04
CA ARG A 20 -4.71 -9.45 3.10
C ARG A 20 -3.94 -10.43 2.20
N TYR A 21 -3.70 -11.66 2.67
CA TYR A 21 -2.91 -12.66 1.95
C TYR A 21 -3.49 -13.03 0.59
N ARG A 22 -4.81 -12.89 0.41
CA ARG A 22 -5.43 -13.01 -0.92
C ARG A 22 -4.89 -11.97 -1.90
N PHE A 23 -4.61 -10.76 -1.43
CA PHE A 23 -4.02 -9.70 -2.24
C PHE A 23 -2.53 -9.95 -2.43
N ASP A 24 -1.79 -10.24 -1.37
CA ASP A 24 -0.35 -10.47 -1.43
C ASP A 24 0.05 -11.59 -2.40
N PHE A 25 -0.66 -12.73 -2.34
CA PHE A 25 -0.24 -13.93 -3.05
C PHE A 25 -1.05 -14.24 -4.31
N GLN A 26 -2.13 -13.50 -4.61
CA GLN A 26 -2.98 -13.81 -5.77
C GLN A 26 -3.36 -12.58 -6.60
N LEU A 27 -3.87 -11.50 -5.99
CA LEU A 27 -4.47 -10.39 -6.74
C LEU A 27 -3.47 -9.27 -7.05
N CYS A 28 -2.65 -8.88 -6.08
CA CYS A 28 -1.73 -7.75 -6.12
C CYS A 28 -0.26 -8.22 -6.18
N THR A 29 0.02 -9.21 -7.02
CA THR A 29 1.37 -9.77 -7.15
C THR A 29 2.27 -8.91 -8.04
N LYS A 30 3.59 -9.04 -7.85
CA LYS A 30 4.60 -8.29 -8.59
C LYS A 30 4.55 -8.57 -10.10
N GLU A 31 4.28 -9.81 -10.49
CA GLU A 31 4.17 -10.24 -11.89
C GLU A 31 2.98 -9.55 -12.59
N LYS A 32 1.98 -9.11 -11.81
CA LYS A 32 0.83 -8.35 -12.29
C LYS A 32 1.03 -6.83 -12.25
N GLY A 33 2.24 -6.36 -11.96
CA GLY A 33 2.61 -4.95 -11.91
C GLY A 33 2.29 -4.23 -10.60
N TRP A 34 1.87 -4.97 -9.57
CA TRP A 34 1.58 -4.41 -8.25
C TRP A 34 2.84 -4.37 -7.38
N ARG A 35 2.89 -3.37 -6.51
CA ARG A 35 3.89 -3.24 -5.46
C ARG A 35 3.19 -2.98 -4.14
N GLN A 36 3.59 -3.71 -3.10
CA GLN A 36 3.10 -3.44 -1.76
C GLN A 36 3.61 -2.07 -1.31
N TYR A 37 2.75 -1.30 -0.64
CA TYR A 37 3.10 -0.02 -0.04
C TYR A 37 3.16 -0.23 1.46
N ASP A 38 4.35 -0.51 1.97
CA ASP A 38 4.51 -0.90 3.36
C ASP A 38 4.24 0.26 4.34
N THR A 39 3.53 -0.09 5.40
CA THR A 39 3.10 0.78 6.48
C THR A 39 3.41 0.15 7.83
N THR A 40 3.48 0.95 8.88
CA THR A 40 3.62 0.44 10.26
C THR A 40 2.38 -0.29 10.77
N GLN A 41 1.28 -0.29 10.01
CA GLN A 41 0.01 -0.95 10.36
C GLN A 41 -0.18 -2.29 9.64
N ASP A 42 0.83 -2.74 8.88
CA ASP A 42 0.74 -3.99 8.15
C ASP A 42 0.53 -5.19 9.08
N ALA A 43 -0.64 -5.82 8.94
CA ALA A 43 -1.06 -7.01 9.65
C ALA A 43 -2.02 -7.83 8.78
N TRP A 44 -2.35 -9.06 9.17
CA TRP A 44 -3.23 -9.96 8.38
C TRP A 44 -4.59 -9.33 7.97
N TYR A 45 -5.06 -8.33 8.71
CA TYR A 45 -6.31 -7.61 8.48
C TYR A 45 -6.19 -6.29 7.70
N PHE A 46 -4.99 -5.79 7.40
CA PHE A 46 -4.80 -4.50 6.74
C PHE A 46 -3.66 -4.53 5.73
N GLY A 47 -3.78 -3.86 4.58
CA GLY A 47 -2.66 -3.67 3.65
C GLY A 47 -2.95 -2.67 2.54
N VAL A 48 -1.88 -2.17 1.90
CA VAL A 48 -1.96 -1.25 0.78
C VAL A 48 -1.07 -1.71 -0.37
N TRP A 49 -1.56 -1.63 -1.60
CA TRP A 49 -0.80 -1.95 -2.81
C TRP A 49 -1.04 -0.89 -3.87
N VAL A 50 -0.02 -0.64 -4.67
CA VAL A 50 -0.06 0.33 -5.76
C VAL A 50 0.32 -0.34 -7.08
N HIS A 51 -0.33 0.06 -8.16
CA HIS A 51 0.01 -0.33 -9.53
C HIS A 51 0.40 0.95 -10.29
N PRO A 52 1.70 1.29 -10.35
CA PRO A 52 2.18 2.57 -10.86
C PRO A 52 1.82 2.81 -12.32
N GLU A 53 2.03 1.81 -13.18
CA GLU A 53 1.73 1.92 -14.62
C GLU A 53 0.25 2.18 -14.90
N LYS A 54 -0.64 1.60 -14.10
CA LYS A 54 -2.09 1.80 -14.21
C LYS A 54 -2.62 2.93 -13.33
N ARG A 55 -1.76 3.51 -12.48
CA ARG A 55 -2.09 4.54 -11.50
C ARG A 55 -3.27 4.17 -10.60
N VAL A 56 -3.23 2.93 -10.10
CA VAL A 56 -4.27 2.36 -9.23
C VAL A 56 -3.70 2.10 -7.84
N ILE A 57 -4.48 2.42 -6.82
CA ILE A 57 -4.16 2.16 -5.41
C ILE A 57 -5.26 1.28 -4.84
N LEU A 58 -4.89 0.21 -4.16
CA LEU A 58 -5.80 -0.68 -3.45
C LEU A 58 -5.47 -0.61 -1.96
N THR A 59 -6.49 -0.42 -1.14
CA THR A 59 -6.42 -0.55 0.32
C THR A 59 -7.39 -1.62 0.77
N TYR A 60 -6.90 -2.54 1.60
CA TYR A 60 -7.68 -3.53 2.30
C TYR A 60 -7.65 -3.24 3.80
N ALA A 61 -8.80 -3.24 4.46
CA ALA A 61 -8.93 -3.06 5.91
C ALA A 61 -10.13 -3.87 6.44
N GLU A 62 -9.87 -4.97 7.14
CA GLU A 62 -10.89 -5.77 7.85
C GLU A 62 -12.10 -6.18 6.97
N GLY A 63 -11.85 -6.41 5.69
CA GLY A 63 -12.88 -6.77 4.70
C GLY A 63 -13.27 -5.63 3.77
N ASP A 64 -13.07 -4.37 4.18
CA ASP A 64 -13.29 -3.22 3.31
C ASP A 64 -12.16 -3.12 2.28
N ILE A 65 -12.57 -3.00 1.02
CA ILE A 65 -11.68 -2.80 -0.13
C ILE A 65 -11.99 -1.44 -0.73
N THR A 66 -10.98 -0.59 -0.79
CA THR A 66 -11.02 0.69 -1.50
C THR A 66 -10.05 0.65 -2.67
N ILE A 67 -10.54 0.91 -3.89
CA ILE A 67 -9.72 1.01 -5.09
C ILE A 67 -9.82 2.43 -5.63
N THR A 68 -8.71 3.16 -5.62
CA THR A 68 -8.60 4.49 -6.21
C THR A 68 -7.93 4.38 -7.57
N LYS A 69 -8.62 4.81 -8.63
CA LYS A 69 -8.07 4.91 -9.99
C LYS A 69 -7.80 6.37 -10.33
N CYS A 70 -6.55 6.67 -10.65
CA CYS A 70 -6.12 8.03 -10.95
C CYS A 70 -5.97 8.19 -12.48
N PRO A 71 -6.77 9.06 -13.13
CA PRO A 71 -6.71 9.24 -14.57
C PRO A 71 -5.44 9.97 -15.03
N THR A 72 -4.84 10.76 -14.13
CA THR A 72 -3.64 11.57 -14.39
C THR A 72 -2.48 11.13 -13.49
N GLU A 73 -1.26 11.43 -13.93
CA GLU A 73 -0.05 11.15 -13.15
C GLU A 73 0.01 12.05 -11.92
N GLU A 74 -0.36 13.31 -12.07
CA GLU A 74 -0.46 14.29 -10.99
C GLU A 74 -1.44 13.83 -9.92
N GLY A 75 -2.60 13.30 -10.34
CA GLY A 75 -3.60 12.77 -9.42
C GLY A 75 -3.09 11.55 -8.65
N TYR A 76 -2.28 10.70 -9.28
CA TYR A 76 -1.66 9.54 -8.64
C TYR A 76 -0.57 9.94 -7.64
N HIS A 77 0.33 10.84 -8.03
CA HIS A 77 1.36 11.36 -7.12
C HIS A 77 0.75 12.09 -5.92
N ALA A 78 -0.32 12.85 -6.12
CA ALA A 78 -1.05 13.50 -5.03
C ALA A 78 -1.65 12.49 -4.02
N GLU A 79 -2.11 11.31 -4.47
CA GLU A 79 -2.53 10.24 -3.55
C GLU A 79 -1.33 9.68 -2.76
N LEU A 80 -0.22 9.40 -3.44
CA LEU A 80 0.99 8.86 -2.80
C LEU A 80 1.56 9.83 -1.76
N GLU A 81 1.52 11.13 -2.02
CA GLU A 81 1.94 12.17 -1.07
C GLU A 81 1.04 12.22 0.17
N VAL A 82 -0.28 12.16 -0.02
CA VAL A 82 -1.24 12.10 1.09
C VAL A 82 -1.03 10.83 1.92
N MET A 83 -0.84 9.68 1.27
CA MET A 83 -0.50 8.43 1.93
C MET A 83 0.83 8.50 2.68
N ALA A 84 1.85 9.13 2.10
CA ALA A 84 3.14 9.29 2.74
C ALA A 84 3.04 10.16 3.99
N LYS A 85 2.25 11.24 3.93
CA LYS A 85 1.96 12.09 5.08
C LYS A 85 1.15 11.36 6.17
N PHE A 86 0.20 10.51 5.77
CA PHE A 86 -0.68 9.80 6.69
C PHE A 86 0.01 8.62 7.39
N TYR A 87 0.67 7.74 6.62
CA TYR A 87 1.34 6.56 7.15
C TYR A 87 2.75 6.84 7.68
N GLY A 88 3.31 8.02 7.40
CA GLY A 88 4.67 8.37 7.78
C GLY A 88 5.72 7.59 6.97
N PRO A 89 6.98 7.47 7.46
CA PRO A 89 8.05 6.78 6.75
C PRO A 89 7.75 5.27 6.59
N PRO A 90 8.39 4.58 5.61
CA PRO A 90 8.25 3.13 5.49
C PRO A 90 8.78 2.43 6.75
N PRO A 91 8.18 1.29 7.16
CA PRO A 91 8.77 0.44 8.19
C PRO A 91 10.10 -0.16 7.70
N PRO A 92 10.96 -0.65 8.61
CA PRO A 92 12.13 -1.42 8.23
C PRO A 92 11.71 -2.66 7.44
N ALA A 93 12.35 -2.90 6.30
CA ALA A 93 12.19 -4.13 5.52
C ALA A 93 12.70 -5.34 6.31
N PHE A 94 13.79 -5.18 7.05
CA PHE A 94 14.27 -6.15 8.03
C PHE A 94 15.13 -5.48 9.11
N ILE A 95 15.30 -6.20 10.22
CA ILE A 95 16.07 -5.78 11.39
C ILE A 95 17.08 -6.87 11.71
N THR A 96 18.34 -6.50 11.90
CA THR A 96 19.39 -7.40 12.39
C THR A 96 19.78 -7.03 13.81
N ILE A 97 20.15 -8.04 14.59
CA ILE A 97 20.69 -7.88 15.94
C ILE A 97 22.10 -8.47 15.94
N ASP A 98 23.09 -7.63 16.20
CA ASP A 98 24.49 -8.03 16.21
C ASP A 98 24.80 -8.79 17.50
N TYR A 99 25.28 -10.03 17.39
CA TYR A 99 25.73 -10.82 18.53
C TYR A 99 27.27 -10.75 18.68
N PRO A 100 27.84 -10.64 19.90
CA PRO A 100 27.18 -10.59 21.21
C PRO A 100 26.77 -9.17 21.67
N ASN A 101 27.09 -8.13 20.90
CA ASN A 101 27.03 -6.73 21.35
C ASN A 101 25.60 -6.16 21.48
N GLY A 102 24.60 -6.80 20.89
CA GLY A 102 23.19 -6.37 20.90
C GLY A 102 22.88 -5.17 20.01
N GLY A 103 23.78 -4.78 19.10
CA GLY A 103 23.54 -3.66 18.18
C GLY A 103 22.35 -3.92 17.27
N ILE A 104 21.45 -2.94 17.10
CA ILE A 104 20.28 -3.06 16.23
C ILE A 104 20.51 -2.26 14.96
N THR A 105 20.51 -2.94 13.81
CA THR A 105 20.55 -2.29 12.50
C THR A 105 19.23 -2.50 11.77
N LYS A 106 18.66 -1.41 11.23
CA LYS A 106 17.39 -1.42 10.50
C LYS A 106 17.66 -1.10 9.04
N TYR A 107 17.16 -1.95 8.14
CA TYR A 107 17.27 -1.77 6.70
C TYR A 107 15.92 -1.35 6.15
N PHE A 108 15.91 -0.38 5.24
CA PHE A 108 14.67 0.21 4.72
C PHE A 108 14.63 0.10 3.21
N ASP A 109 13.48 -0.27 2.67
CA ASP A 109 13.20 -0.23 1.25
C ASP A 109 12.59 1.11 0.84
N LYS A 110 12.83 1.50 -0.41
CA LYS A 110 12.20 2.69 -1.00
C LYS A 110 10.73 2.39 -1.29
N ARG A 111 9.86 3.34 -0.96
CA ARG A 111 8.44 3.24 -1.33
C ARG A 111 8.26 3.24 -2.84
N PRO A 112 7.26 2.49 -3.34
CA PRO A 112 6.91 2.55 -4.76
C PRO A 112 6.40 3.95 -5.11
N VAL A 113 7.02 4.54 -6.14
CA VAL A 113 6.57 5.75 -6.85
C VAL A 113 5.89 5.32 -8.13
#